data_AF-A0A940IWN1-F1
#
_entry.id   AF-A0A940IWN1-F1
#
_cell.length_a   1.000
_cell.length_b   1.000
_cell.length_c   1.000
_cell.angle_alpha   90.00
_cell.angle_beta   90.00
_cell.angle_gamma   90.00
#
_symmetry.space_group_name_H-M   'P 1'
#
loop_
_entity.id
_entity.type
_entity.pdbx_description
1 polymer ?
#
loop_
_entity_poly.entity_id
_entity_poly.type
_entity_poly.pdbx_seq_one_letter_code
_entity_poly.pdbx_strand_id
1 'polypeptide(L)' 'MAYTQADADRLRSAIAKGASEVEVNGERVRFRSLADMRATLAMIENELAGRSGAAFAIGYPKTPRGL' A
#
# COMPACT_ATOMS: atom_id res chain seq x y z
N MET A 1 4.29 0.88 -10.78
CA MET A 1 2.98 0.24 -10.57
C MET A 1 2.66 0.29 -9.09
N ALA A 2 1.41 0.59 -8.74
CA ALA A 2 0.94 0.71 -7.37
C ALA A 2 1.07 -0.62 -6.60
N TYR A 3 1.61 -0.58 -5.37
CA TYR A 3 1.59 -1.75 -4.49
C TYR A 3 0.15 -2.24 -4.24
N THR A 4 -0.04 -3.56 -4.25
CA THR A 4 -1.35 -4.21 -4.07
C THR A 4 -1.48 -4.84 -2.69
N GLN A 5 -2.71 -5.07 -2.23
CA GLN A 5 -2.98 -5.77 -0.97
C GLN A 5 -2.37 -7.18 -0.95
N ALA A 6 -2.35 -7.86 -2.11
CA ALA A 6 -1.74 -9.17 -2.26
C ALA A 6 -0.23 -9.15 -2.01
N ASP A 7 0.47 -8.05 -2.34
CA ASP A 7 1.89 -7.90 -2.05
C ASP A 7 2.14 -7.75 -0.54
N ALA A 8 1.27 -7.02 0.17
CA ALA A 8 1.34 -6.88 1.62
C ALA A 8 1.14 -8.23 2.34
N ASP A 9 0.16 -9.03 1.91
CA ASP A 9 -0.08 -10.37 2.46
C ASP A 9 1.07 -11.36 2.18
N ARG A 10 1.70 -11.24 1.00
CA ARG A 10 2.91 -12.02 0.67
C ARG A 10 4.08 -11.63 1.56
N LEU A 11 4.34 -10.33 1.75
CA LEU A 11 5.38 -9.86 2.69
C LEU A 11 5.09 -10.36 4.10
N ARG A 12 3.86 -10.22 4.58
CA ARG A 12 3.46 -10.68 5.93
C ARG A 12 3.71 -12.17 6.12
N SER A 13 3.36 -12.99 5.13
CA SER A 13 3.61 -14.43 5.14
C SER A 13 5.10 -14.77 5.08
N ALA A 14 5.89 -14.01 4.33
CA ALA A 14 7.33 -14.20 4.25
C ALA A 14 8.07 -13.81 5.53
N ILE A 15 7.66 -12.70 6.16
CA ILE A 15 8.16 -12.28 7.47
C ILE A 15 7.88 -13.38 8.51
N ALA A 16 6.67 -13.95 8.50
CA ALA A 16 6.31 -15.04 9.41
C ALA A 16 7.13 -16.33 9.19
N LYS A 17 7.56 -16.59 7.94
CA LYS A 17 8.42 -17.73 7.59
C LYS A 17 9.91 -17.45 7.80
N GLY A 18 10.31 -16.20 8.07
CA GLY A 18 11.72 -15.80 8.12
C GLY A 18 12.41 -15.80 6.75
N ALA A 19 11.65 -15.68 5.67
CA ALA A 19 12.20 -15.67 4.31
C ALA A 19 12.88 -14.32 4.02
N SER A 20 14.07 -14.34 3.43
CA SER A 20 14.85 -13.14 3.10
C SER A 20 14.57 -12.57 1.71
N GLU A 21 13.85 -13.32 0.88
CA GLU A 21 13.57 -12.98 -0.53
C GLU A 21 12.07 -13.15 -0.79
N VAL A 22 11.47 -12.14 -1.40
CA VAL A 22 10.04 -12.13 -1.75
C VAL A 22 9.83 -11.48 -3.10
N GLU A 23 8.83 -11.96 -3.81
CA GLU A 23 8.37 -11.36 -5.05
C GLU A 23 7.32 -10.29 -4.73
N VAL A 24 7.63 -9.05 -5.08
CA VAL A 24 6.78 -7.87 -4.89
C VAL A 24 6.57 -7.27 -6.27
N ASN A 25 5.31 -7.18 -6.72
CA ASN A 25 5.01 -6.56 -8.02
C ASN A 25 5.71 -7.23 -9.23
N GLY A 26 5.96 -8.55 -9.15
CA GLY A 26 6.67 -9.31 -10.19
C GLY A 26 8.20 -9.17 -10.15
N GLU A 27 8.74 -8.45 -9.16
CA GLU A 27 10.17 -8.30 -8.96
C GLU A 27 10.62 -9.01 -7.69
N ARG A 28 11.69 -9.80 -7.76
CA ARG A 28 12.26 -10.45 -6.56
C ARG A 28 13.10 -9.44 -5.79
N VAL A 29 12.57 -9.04 -4.64
CA VAL A 29 13.25 -8.16 -3.70
C VAL A 29 13.89 -9.01 -2.61
N ARG A 30 15.23 -8.95 -2.54
CA ARG A 30 15.99 -9.54 -1.43
C ARG A 30 16.21 -8.48 -0.37
N PHE A 31 15.66 -8.73 0.82
CA PHE A 31 15.86 -7.87 1.98
C PHE A 31 17.11 -8.29 2.74
N ARG A 32 17.89 -7.30 3.20
CA ARG A 32 19.09 -7.52 4.01
C ARG A 32 18.76 -7.92 5.44
N SER A 33 17.60 -7.49 5.95
CA SER A 33 17.16 -7.77 7.31
C SER A 33 15.63 -7.85 7.41
N LEU A 34 15.12 -8.53 8.44
CA LEU A 34 13.69 -8.54 8.77
C LEU A 34 13.16 -7.15 9.15
N ALA A 35 14.02 -6.27 9.67
CA ALA A 35 13.67 -4.89 10.00
C ALA A 35 13.32 -4.10 8.73
N ASP A 36 14.15 -4.21 7.69
CA ASP A 36 13.89 -3.58 6.38
C ASP A 36 12.59 -4.10 5.75
N MET A 37 12.32 -5.39 5.92
CA MET A 37 11.10 -6.02 5.42
C MET A 37 9.84 -5.46 6.11
N ARG A 38 9.88 -5.27 7.44
CA ARG A 38 8.79 -4.64 8.20
C ARG A 38 8.61 -3.17 7.84
N ALA A 39 9.69 -2.43 7.63
CA ALA A 39 9.63 -1.03 7.19
C ALA A 39 8.96 -0.91 5.81
N THR A 40 9.30 -1.82 4.89
CA THR A 40 8.70 -1.87 3.55
C THR A 40 7.21 -2.22 3.61
N LEU A 41 6.82 -3.19 4.45
CA LEU A 41 5.41 -3.50 4.70
C LEU A 41 4.65 -2.27 5.19
N ALA A 42 5.17 -1.56 6.19
CA ALA A 42 4.53 -0.36 6.74
C ALA A 42 4.41 0.77 5.71
N MET A 43 5.40 0.89 4.80
CA MET A 43 5.34 1.86 3.70
C MET A 43 4.22 1.52 2.71
N ILE A 44 4.10 0.24 2.34
CA ILE A 44 3.05 -0.27 1.46
C ILE A 44 1.66 -0.06 2.07
N GLU A 45 1.49 -0.40 3.36
CA GLU A 45 0.23 -0.22 4.08
C GLU A 45 -0.18 1.27 4.16
N ASN A 46 0.78 2.16 4.45
CA ASN A 46 0.54 3.60 4.43
C ASN A 46 0.16 4.12 3.05
N GLU A 47 0.81 3.63 1.99
CA GLU A 47 0.48 4.04 0.63
C GLU A 47 -0.93 3.55 0.24
N LEU A 48 -1.30 2.31 0.60
CA LEU A 48 -2.65 1.77 0.42
C LEU A 48 -3.70 2.58 1.19
N ALA A 49 -3.43 2.92 2.46
CA ALA A 49 -4.33 3.71 3.30
C ALA A 49 -4.47 5.15 2.78
N GLY A 50 -3.36 5.78 2.40
CA GLY A 50 -3.33 7.14 1.85
C GLY A 50 -4.05 7.25 0.50
N ARG A 51 -4.01 6.19 -0.33
CA ARG A 51 -4.74 6.15 -1.61
C ARG A 51 -6.26 6.11 -1.42
N SER A 52 -6.75 5.48 -0.34
CA SER A 52 -8.18 5.54 0.03
C SER A 52 -8.62 6.92 0.54
N GLY A 53 -7.71 7.74 1.07
CA GLY A 53 -8.03 9.07 1.60
C GLY A 53 -7.99 10.20 0.56
N ALA A 54 -7.40 9.99 -0.61
CA ALA A 54 -7.14 11.05 -1.59
C ALA A 54 -8.32 11.40 -2.52
N ALA A 55 -9.50 10.79 -2.33
CA ALA A 55 -10.71 11.21 -3.03
C ALA A 55 -11.28 12.48 -2.38
N PHE A 56 -10.67 13.63 -2.66
CA PHE A 56 -11.28 14.92 -2.37
C PHE A 56 -12.58 15.03 -3.17
N ALA A 57 -13.72 14.83 -2.51
CA ALA A 57 -15.03 15.01 -3.11
C ALA A 57 -15.26 16.51 -3.32
N ILE A 58 -15.10 16.98 -4.56
CA ILE A 58 -15.49 18.35 -4.96
C ILE A 58 -17.02 18.40 -4.96
N GLY A 59 -17.59 18.83 -3.83
CA GLY A 59 -19.02 19.10 -3.72
C GLY A 59 -19.33 20.46 -4.35
N TYR A 60 -19.93 20.46 -5.54
CA TYR A 60 -20.45 21.70 -6.12
C TYR A 60 -21.73 22.12 -5.35
N PRO A 61 -21.75 23.31 -4.73
CA PRO A 61 -22.97 23.81 -4.09
C PRO A 61 -23.99 24.15 -5.18
N LYS A 62 -25.04 23.34 -5.26
CA LYS A 62 -26.20 23.61 -6.12
C LYS A 62 -27.11 24.58 -5.37
N THR A 63 -26.95 25.87 -5.66
CA THR A 63 -27.81 26.93 -5.14
C THR A 63 -29.14 26.93 -5.90
N PRO A 64 -30.30 26.78 -5.23
CA PRO A 64 -31.60 26.92 -5.86
C PRO A 64 -31.97 28.40 -5.86
N ARG A 65 -31.41 29.18 -6.77
CA ARG A 65 -31.89 30.55 -7.02
C ARG A 65 -32.17 30.72 -8.51
N GLY A 66 -33.30 30.11 -8.91
CA GLY A 66 -34.06 30.57 -10.06
C GLY A 66 -34.74 31.89 -9.70
N LEU A 67 -34.62 32.82 -10.64
CA LEU A 67 -35.30 34.11 -10.83
C LEU A 67 -36.68 34.24 -10.18
#